data_AF-A0A0C9SKE0-F1
#
_entry.id   AF-A0A0C9SKE0-F1
#
_cell.length_a   1.000
_cell.length_b   1.000
_cell.length_c   1.000
_cell.angle_alpha   90.00
_cell.angle_beta   90.00
_cell.angle_gamma   90.00
#
_symmetry.space_group_name_H-M   'P 1'
#
loop_
_entity.id
_entity.type
_entity.pdbx_description
1 polymer ?
#
loop_
_entity_poly.entity_id
_entity_poly.type
_entity_poly.pdbx_seq_one_letter_code
_entity_poly.pdbx_strand_id
1 'polypeptide(L)'
;RNIMRDIMLVNTTGQIGHFLPIDLNIEHIIGFLKILFLSKGMYGSWERLGDISAAINHIQKVKKQVGLSLGAKYHGRTHTTPDTSASVWKVFHKVQELGLHTFTPDRDGNDSCKATVDILLTGEKKLKSSTLGTINKKI
;
A
#
# COMPACT_ATOMS: atom_id res chain seq x y z
N ARG A 1 -39.37 12.95 -18.68
CA ARG A 1 -38.44 11.86 -18.30
C ARG A 1 -37.63 11.52 -19.53
N ASN A 2 -36.33 11.81 -19.55
CA ASN A 2 -35.51 11.71 -20.77
C ASN A 2 -34.80 10.35 -20.82
N ILE A 3 -35.55 9.34 -21.26
CA ILE A 3 -35.13 7.94 -21.33
C ILE A 3 -33.79 7.78 -22.09
N MET A 4 -33.50 8.67 -23.05
CA MET A 4 -32.28 8.63 -23.86
C MET A 4 -31.02 9.05 -23.10
N ARG A 5 -31.14 9.91 -22.07
CA ARG A 5 -30.02 10.24 -21.16
C ARG A 5 -29.90 9.23 -20.01
N ASP A 6 -31.00 8.58 -19.66
CA ASP A 6 -31.09 7.65 -18.52
C ASP A 6 -30.57 6.24 -18.82
N ILE A 7 -30.28 5.88 -20.09
CA ILE A 7 -29.85 4.52 -20.51
C ILE A 7 -28.61 4.57 -21.41
N MET A 8 -27.54 5.26 -21.00
CA MET A 8 -26.26 5.14 -21.70
C MET A 8 -25.22 4.53 -20.76
N LEU A 9 -25.09 3.21 -20.87
CA LEU A 9 -24.08 2.40 -20.19
C LEU A 9 -22.93 2.10 -21.14
N VAL A 10 -21.70 2.33 -20.70
CA VAL A 10 -20.47 2.06 -21.46
C VAL A 10 -19.65 1.03 -20.70
N ASN A 11 -19.20 -0.01 -21.42
CA ASN A 11 -18.26 -0.98 -20.90
C ASN A 11 -16.83 -0.54 -21.22
N THR A 12 -16.14 0.04 -20.23
CA THR A 12 -14.77 0.54 -20.38
C THR A 12 -13.71 -0.56 -20.18
N THR A 13 -14.07 -1.66 -19.53
CA THR A 13 -13.13 -2.74 -19.18
C THR A 13 -13.19 -3.92 -20.16
N GLY A 14 -14.26 -4.02 -20.96
CA GLY A 14 -14.55 -5.15 -21.82
C GLY A 14 -15.05 -6.39 -21.07
N GLN A 15 -15.27 -6.30 -19.75
CA GLN A 15 -15.71 -7.42 -18.92
C GLN A 15 -17.24 -7.46 -18.80
N ILE A 16 -17.83 -8.64 -18.79
CA ILE A 16 -19.28 -8.82 -18.60
C ILE A 16 -19.68 -8.24 -17.23
N GLY A 17 -20.80 -7.51 -17.19
CA GLY A 17 -21.32 -6.88 -15.97
C GLY A 17 -20.60 -5.60 -15.51
N HIS A 18 -19.53 -5.18 -16.18
CA HIS A 18 -18.75 -3.99 -15.82
C HIS A 18 -19.14 -2.76 -16.65
N PHE A 19 -20.40 -2.39 -16.58
CA PHE A 19 -20.94 -1.21 -17.25
C PHE A 19 -20.94 0.00 -16.33
N LEU A 20 -20.61 1.17 -16.88
CA LEU A 20 -20.62 2.45 -16.17
C LEU A 20 -21.56 3.43 -16.89
N PRO A 21 -22.29 4.29 -16.16
CA PRO A 21 -23.00 5.41 -16.76
C PRO A 21 -22.04 6.30 -17.56
N ILE A 22 -22.50 6.85 -18.69
CA ILE A 22 -21.69 7.76 -19.52
C ILE A 22 -21.19 8.95 -18.72
N ASP A 23 -22.01 9.53 -17.86
CA ASP A 23 -21.65 10.67 -17.02
C ASP A 23 -20.41 10.35 -16.16
N LEU A 24 -20.44 9.21 -15.48
CA LEU A 24 -19.32 8.71 -14.69
C LEU A 24 -18.07 8.41 -15.54
N ASN A 25 -18.24 7.95 -16.78
CA ASN A 25 -17.13 7.77 -17.70
C ASN A 25 -16.51 9.11 -18.12
N ILE A 26 -17.32 10.13 -18.37
CA ILE A 26 -16.87 11.50 -18.66
C ILE A 26 -16.12 12.06 -17.45
N GLU A 27 -16.65 11.88 -16.23
CA GLU A 27 -15.97 12.29 -14.99
C GLU A 27 -14.58 11.65 -14.84
N HIS A 28 -14.46 10.34 -15.12
CA HIS A 28 -13.16 9.66 -15.11
C HIS A 28 -12.18 10.23 -16.13
N ILE A 29 -12.62 10.50 -17.36
CA ILE A 29 -11.78 11.12 -18.40
C ILE A 29 -11.32 12.51 -17.95
N ILE A 30 -12.23 13.33 -17.43
CA ILE A 30 -11.89 14.65 -16.86
C ILE A 30 -10.87 14.52 -15.72
N GLY A 31 -11.04 13.53 -14.85
CA GLY A 31 -10.09 13.23 -13.77
C GLY A 31 -8.69 12.94 -14.30
N PHE A 32 -8.56 12.11 -15.35
CA PHE A 32 -7.26 11.85 -15.97
C PHE A 32 -6.66 13.10 -16.62
N LEU A 33 -7.47 13.92 -17.29
CA LEU A 33 -7.01 15.17 -17.90
C LEU A 33 -6.47 16.15 -16.85
N LYS A 34 -7.13 16.28 -15.70
CA LYS A 34 -6.65 17.10 -14.58
C LYS A 34 -5.28 16.63 -14.08
N ILE A 35 -5.08 15.31 -13.95
CA ILE A 35 -3.78 14.75 -13.52
C ILE A 35 -2.67 15.09 -14.54
N LEU A 36 -2.94 14.93 -15.84
CA LEU A 36 -1.98 15.22 -16.92
C LEU A 36 -1.70 16.72 -17.11
N PHE A 37 -2.67 17.56 -16.76
CA PHE A 37 -2.49 19.00 -16.71
C PHE A 37 -1.56 19.38 -15.56
N LEU A 38 -1.88 18.91 -14.34
CA LEU A 38 -1.10 19.19 -13.13
C LEU A 38 0.32 18.62 -13.19
N SER A 39 0.52 17.47 -13.83
CA SER A 39 1.85 16.83 -13.90
C SER A 39 2.91 17.67 -14.61
N LYS A 40 2.51 18.70 -15.36
CA LYS A 40 3.44 19.62 -16.03
C LYS A 40 3.78 20.85 -15.18
N GLY A 41 3.03 21.12 -14.11
CA GLY A 41 3.24 22.25 -13.21
C GLY A 41 3.01 23.61 -13.89
N MET A 42 3.93 24.55 -13.67
CA MET A 42 3.84 25.94 -14.16
C MET A 42 3.78 26.06 -15.69
N TYR A 43 4.22 25.03 -16.43
CA TYR A 43 4.19 25.00 -17.89
C TYR A 43 2.91 24.35 -18.45
N GLY A 44 1.86 24.18 -17.64
CA GLY A 44 0.55 23.75 -18.12
C GLY A 44 -0.18 24.87 -18.85
N SER A 45 -0.47 24.69 -20.14
CA SER A 45 -1.33 25.60 -20.92
C SER A 45 -2.65 24.93 -21.30
N TRP A 46 -3.70 25.75 -21.51
CA TRP A 46 -5.00 25.27 -21.98
C TRP A 46 -4.94 24.66 -23.38
N GLU A 47 -4.10 25.20 -24.26
CA GLU A 47 -3.84 24.66 -25.60
C GLU A 47 -3.32 23.22 -25.52
N ARG A 48 -2.30 23.00 -24.68
CA ARG A 48 -1.76 21.66 -24.43
C ARG A 48 -2.81 20.72 -23.81
N LEU A 49 -3.69 21.23 -22.95
CA LEU A 49 -4.79 20.42 -22.43
C LEU A 49 -5.74 19.98 -23.54
N GLY A 50 -6.01 20.85 -24.51
CA GLY A 50 -6.73 20.53 -25.73
C GLY A 50 -6.07 19.37 -26.49
N ASP A 51 -4.77 19.48 -26.76
CA ASP A 51 -4.01 18.44 -27.46
C ASP A 51 -4.03 17.10 -26.72
N ILE A 52 -3.85 17.14 -25.39
CA ILE A 52 -3.92 15.94 -24.54
C ILE A 52 -5.31 15.33 -24.55
N SER A 53 -6.36 16.15 -24.53
CA SER A 53 -7.74 15.67 -24.55
C SER A 53 -8.06 14.93 -25.85
N ALA A 54 -7.56 15.41 -26.99
CA ALA A 54 -7.70 14.72 -28.27
C ALA A 54 -6.95 13.37 -28.29
N ALA A 55 -5.78 13.30 -27.66
CA ALA A 55 -4.94 12.10 -27.62
C ALA A 55 -5.18 11.15 -26.43
N ILE A 56 -6.16 11.43 -25.55
CA ILE A 56 -6.29 10.78 -24.23
C ILE A 56 -6.41 9.25 -24.32
N ASN A 57 -7.12 8.75 -25.34
CA ASN A 57 -7.28 7.31 -25.57
C ASN A 57 -5.95 6.61 -25.85
N HIS A 58 -5.06 7.26 -26.60
CA HIS A 58 -3.73 6.73 -26.89
C HIS A 58 -2.81 6.82 -25.67
N ILE A 59 -2.84 7.95 -24.96
CA ILE A 59 -2.06 8.16 -23.74
C ILE A 59 -2.42 7.11 -22.67
N GLN A 60 -3.70 6.78 -22.50
CA GLN A 60 -4.13 5.74 -21.57
C GLN A 60 -3.65 4.33 -21.96
N LYS A 61 -3.64 4.00 -23.26
CA LYS A 61 -3.07 2.74 -23.76
C LYS A 61 -1.58 2.64 -23.47
N VAL A 62 -0.82 3.71 -23.73
CA VAL A 62 0.60 3.79 -23.42
C VAL A 62 0.84 3.65 -21.92
N LYS A 63 0.07 4.35 -21.07
CA LYS A 63 0.13 4.22 -19.61
C LYS A 63 -0.04 2.76 -19.16
N LYS A 64 -1.03 2.06 -19.73
CA LYS A 64 -1.27 0.64 -19.42
C LYS A 64 -0.08 -0.23 -19.84
N GLN A 65 0.47 -0.02 -21.04
CA GLN A 65 1.63 -0.75 -21.52
C GLN A 65 2.88 -0.51 -20.65
N VAL A 66 3.17 0.74 -20.30
CA VAL A 66 4.28 1.09 -19.40
C VAL A 66 4.10 0.45 -18.03
N GLY A 67 2.88 0.49 -17.47
CA GLY A 67 2.57 -0.18 -16.21
C GLY A 67 2.83 -1.69 -16.25
N LEU A 68 2.44 -2.36 -17.34
CA LEU A 68 2.73 -3.78 -17.54
C LEU A 68 4.24 -4.05 -17.64
N SER A 69 4.98 -3.24 -18.41
CA SER A 69 6.44 -3.40 -18.56
C SER A 69 7.19 -3.20 -17.24
N LEU A 70 6.72 -2.31 -16.37
CA LEU A 70 7.30 -2.07 -15.04
C LEU A 70 6.86 -3.09 -13.99
N GLY A 71 6.06 -4.11 -14.37
CA GLY A 71 5.54 -5.08 -13.42
C GLY A 71 4.52 -4.51 -12.44
N ALA A 72 4.00 -3.30 -12.68
CA ALA A 72 2.90 -2.71 -11.93
C ALA A 72 1.60 -3.43 -12.32
N LYS A 73 1.40 -4.62 -11.74
CA LYS A 73 0.18 -5.41 -11.92
C LYS A 73 -1.01 -4.58 -11.46
N TYR A 74 -2.12 -4.67 -12.19
CA TYR A 74 -3.40 -4.15 -11.76
C TYR A 74 -3.71 -4.71 -10.36
N HIS A 75 -3.59 -3.87 -9.33
CA HIS A 75 -4.07 -4.19 -7.99
C HIS A 75 -5.58 -4.01 -8.01
N GLY A 76 -6.32 -5.04 -7.60
CA GLY A 76 -7.77 -5.01 -7.58
C GLY A 76 -8.30 -3.77 -6.85
N ARG A 77 -9.47 -3.27 -7.26
CA ARG A 77 -10.15 -2.16 -6.58
C ARG A 77 -10.57 -2.51 -5.15
N THR A 78 -10.75 -3.80 -4.87
CA THR A 78 -10.89 -4.31 -3.51
C THR A 78 -9.54 -4.23 -2.83
N HIS A 79 -9.49 -3.51 -1.70
CA HIS A 79 -8.40 -3.58 -0.74
C HIS A 79 -8.37 -4.98 -0.09
N THR A 80 -8.13 -6.01 -0.89
CA THR A 80 -7.84 -7.34 -0.37
C THR A 80 -6.44 -7.25 0.21
N THR A 81 -6.32 -7.41 1.53
CA THR A 81 -5.02 -7.49 2.19
C THR A 81 -4.19 -8.54 1.47
N PRO A 82 -3.04 -8.18 0.87
CA PRO A 82 -2.22 -9.15 0.19
C PRO A 82 -1.77 -10.21 1.18
N ASP A 83 -1.77 -11.47 0.76
CA ASP A 83 -1.20 -12.54 1.60
C ASP A 83 0.30 -12.30 1.77
N THR A 84 0.70 -11.96 2.99
CA THR A 84 2.10 -11.68 3.36
C THR A 84 2.82 -12.90 3.91
N SER A 85 2.16 -14.06 3.97
CA SER A 85 2.71 -15.30 4.55
C SER A 85 4.07 -15.66 3.97
N ALA A 86 4.24 -15.60 2.64
CA ALA A 86 5.50 -15.91 1.96
C ALA A 86 6.65 -14.98 2.40
N SER A 87 6.37 -13.69 2.57
CA SER A 87 7.36 -12.71 3.06
C SER A 87 7.73 -12.97 4.51
N VAL A 88 6.75 -13.30 5.36
CA VAL A 88 6.98 -13.67 6.77
C VAL A 88 7.86 -14.91 6.87
N TRP A 89 7.55 -15.96 6.11
CA TRP A 89 8.37 -17.19 6.08
C TRP A 89 9.78 -16.94 5.56
N LYS A 90 9.95 -16.09 4.56
CA LYS A 90 11.28 -15.73 4.05
C LYS A 90 12.14 -15.05 5.13
N VAL A 91 11.56 -14.12 5.89
CA VAL A 91 12.24 -13.48 7.02
C VAL A 91 12.54 -14.51 8.10
N PHE A 92 11.57 -15.35 8.47
CA PHE A 92 11.74 -16.39 9.47
C PHE A 92 12.88 -17.35 9.12
N HIS A 93 12.92 -17.87 7.89
CA HIS A 93 14.00 -18.75 7.44
C HIS A 93 15.36 -18.06 7.50
N LYS A 94 15.45 -16.76 7.18
CA LYS A 94 16.72 -16.05 7.28
C LYS A 94 17.16 -15.81 8.72
N VAL A 95 16.21 -15.51 9.61
CA VAL A 95 16.44 -15.41 11.07
C VAL A 95 16.87 -16.76 11.65
N GLN A 96 16.34 -17.86 11.12
CA GLN A 96 16.71 -19.22 11.51
C GLN A 96 18.11 -19.58 11.02
N GLU A 97 18.41 -19.35 9.74
CA GLU A 97 19.72 -19.59 9.11
C GLU A 97 20.84 -18.84 9.83
N LEU A 98 20.61 -17.57 10.20
CA LEU A 98 21.57 -16.74 10.92
C LEU A 98 21.58 -17.01 12.44
N GLY A 99 20.69 -17.87 12.94
CA GLY A 99 20.56 -18.16 14.37
C GLY A 99 20.19 -16.94 15.22
N LEU A 100 19.65 -15.85 14.65
CA LEU A 100 19.40 -14.60 15.39
C LEU A 100 18.41 -14.75 16.55
N HIS A 101 17.59 -15.79 16.50
CA HIS A 101 16.62 -16.16 17.53
C HIS A 101 17.23 -16.89 18.73
N THR A 102 18.48 -17.37 18.63
CA THR A 102 19.21 -17.99 19.74
C THR A 102 20.21 -17.00 20.35
N PHE A 103 20.31 -17.03 21.68
CA PHE A 103 21.33 -16.28 22.40
C PHE A 103 22.69 -16.96 22.23
N THR A 104 23.65 -16.21 21.71
CA THR A 104 25.04 -16.63 21.55
C THR A 104 25.92 -15.56 22.19
N PRO A 105 26.68 -15.87 23.26
CA PRO A 105 27.43 -14.87 24.01
C PRO A 105 28.51 -14.19 23.16
N ASP A 106 29.16 -14.95 22.28
CA ASP A 106 30.32 -14.49 21.47
C ASP A 106 29.92 -14.17 20.02
N ARG A 107 28.77 -13.53 19.79
CA ARG A 107 28.34 -13.15 18.43
C ARG A 107 29.11 -11.92 17.96
N ASP A 108 29.68 -11.98 16.76
CA ASP A 108 30.32 -10.82 16.13
C ASP A 108 29.35 -9.62 16.08
N GLY A 109 29.81 -8.49 16.63
CA GLY A 109 29.04 -7.24 16.72
C GLY A 109 28.31 -7.00 18.04
N ASN A 110 28.37 -7.93 19.02
CA ASN A 110 27.76 -7.74 20.34
C ASN A 110 28.32 -6.50 21.07
N ASP A 111 29.60 -6.20 20.89
CA ASP A 111 30.29 -5.04 21.48
C ASP A 111 29.72 -3.69 21.02
N SER A 112 29.12 -3.65 19.84
CA SER A 112 28.50 -2.45 19.26
C SER A 112 27.01 -2.31 19.60
N CYS A 113 26.40 -3.37 20.14
CA CYS A 113 24.98 -3.43 20.41
C CYS A 113 24.68 -3.04 21.86
N LYS A 114 23.71 -2.14 22.05
CA LYS A 114 23.25 -1.77 23.39
C LYS A 114 22.53 -2.98 24.01
N ALA A 115 23.02 -3.43 25.17
CA ALA A 115 22.38 -4.51 25.92
C ALA A 115 20.88 -4.21 26.13
N THR A 116 20.03 -5.07 25.58
CA THR A 116 18.58 -4.99 25.78
C THR A 116 18.26 -5.59 27.14
N VAL A 117 17.46 -4.88 27.93
CA VAL A 117 17.07 -5.30 29.27
C VAL A 117 16.18 -6.55 29.16
N ASP A 118 16.49 -7.58 29.94
CA ASP A 118 15.61 -8.73 30.10
C ASP A 118 14.30 -8.27 30.75
N ILE A 119 13.25 -8.22 29.94
CA ILE A 119 11.92 -7.75 30.31
C ILE A 119 11.24 -8.69 31.31
N LEU A 120 11.52 -10.00 31.26
CA LEU A 120 10.94 -10.98 32.18
C LEU A 120 11.58 -10.85 33.55
N LEU A 121 12.91 -10.82 33.61
CA LEU A 121 13.65 -10.68 34.86
C LEU A 121 13.43 -9.30 35.51
N THR A 122 13.32 -8.26 34.68
CA THR A 122 12.96 -6.91 35.15
C THR A 122 11.51 -6.83 35.62
N GLY A 123 10.60 -7.50 34.93
CA GLY A 123 9.20 -7.63 35.32
C GLY A 123 9.04 -8.35 36.65
N GLU A 124 9.73 -9.47 36.84
CA GLU A 124 9.76 -10.24 38.08
C GLU A 124 10.28 -9.39 39.25
N LYS A 125 11.42 -8.70 39.07
CA LYS A 125 11.98 -7.79 40.08
C LYS A 125 11.00 -6.68 40.46
N LYS A 126 10.34 -6.06 39.47
CA LYS A 126 9.35 -5.00 39.72
C LYS A 126 8.12 -5.54 40.45
N LEU A 127 7.60 -6.70 40.07
CA LEU A 127 6.49 -7.37 40.75
C LEU A 127 6.81 -7.64 42.22
N LYS A 128 8.00 -8.18 42.49
CA LYS A 128 8.48 -8.46 43.85
C LYS A 128 8.72 -7.19 44.67
N SER A 129 9.30 -6.14 44.10
CA SER A 129 9.66 -4.93 44.85
C SER A 129 8.50 -3.95 45.06
N SER A 130 7.62 -3.75 44.07
CA SER A 130 6.57 -2.74 44.13
C SER A 130 5.21 -3.29 44.54
N THR A 131 4.86 -4.50 44.10
CA THR A 131 3.47 -4.99 44.19
C THR A 131 3.26 -5.80 45.46
N LEU A 132 4.13 -6.77 45.75
CA LEU A 132 4.06 -7.58 46.96
C LEU A 132 4.28 -6.75 48.25
N GLY A 133 5.22 -5.81 48.24
CA GLY A 133 5.47 -4.92 49.37
C GLY A 133 4.29 -3.98 49.69
N THR A 134 3.51 -3.61 48.68
CA THR A 134 2.33 -2.74 48.85
C THR A 134 1.10 -3.55 49.28
N ILE A 135 0.95 -4.77 48.77
CA ILE A 135 -0.13 -5.69 49.17
C ILE A 135 0.05 -6.14 50.62
N ASN A 136 1.26 -6.53 51.03
CA ASN A 136 1.53 -6.94 52.41
C ASN A 136 1.41 -5.81 53.45
N LYS A 137 1.40 -4.54 53.04
CA LYS A 137 1.13 -3.39 53.93
C LYS A 137 -0.37 -3.13 54.15
N LYS A 138 -1.24 -3.71 53.32
CA LYS A 138 -2.70 -3.53 53.37
C LYS A 138 -3.44 -4.69 54.05
N ILE A 139 -2.72 -5.77 54.39
CA ILE A 139 -3.17 -6.85 55.29
C ILE A 139 -2.63 -6.52 56.67
#